data_AF-A0A5R2MSD4-F1
#
_entry.id   AF-A0A5R2MSD4-F1
#
_cell.length_a   1.000
_cell.length_b   1.000
_cell.length_c   1.000
_cell.angle_alpha   90.00
_cell.angle_beta   90.00
_cell.angle_gamma   90.00
#
_symmetry.space_group_name_H-M   'P 1'
#
loop_
_entity.id
_entity.type
_entity.pdbx_description
1 polymer ?
#
loop_
_entity_poly.entity_id
_entity_poly.type
_entity_poly.pdbx_seq_one_letter_code
_entity_poly.pdbx_strand_id
1 'polypeptide(L)'
;GITEEIFRETIAAGADVVTTGNHVWDQRDALAFAPREQRFLRPSNFPKGTPGRGSGVYIAKNGARVLVANIMGRVFMHPELDDPFQAGERELAA
;
A
#
# COMPACT_ATOMS: atom_id res chain seq x y z
N GLY A 1 11.10 4.17 -5.61
CA GLY A 1 11.13 3.07 -4.62
C GLY A 1 11.36 3.59 -3.22
N ILE A 2 11.21 2.71 -2.22
CA ILE A 2 11.39 3.00 -0.79
C ILE A 2 12.14 1.82 -0.13
N THR A 3 13.19 2.13 0.63
CA THR A 3 13.95 1.13 1.40
C THR A 3 13.29 0.86 2.74
N GLU A 4 13.66 -0.22 3.44
CA GLU A 4 13.12 -0.49 4.79
C GLU A 4 13.49 0.62 5.77
N GLU A 5 14.71 1.17 5.66
CA GLU A 5 15.20 2.28 6.47
C GLU A 5 14.30 3.53 6.32
N ILE A 6 14.07 3.99 5.08
CA ILE A 6 13.21 5.16 4.83
C ILE A 6 11.78 4.92 5.34
N PHE A 7 11.24 3.71 5.16
CA PHE A 7 9.94 3.37 5.72
C PHE A 7 9.93 3.50 7.25
N ARG A 8 10.94 2.96 7.95
CA ARG A 8 11.05 3.06 9.42
C ARG A 8 11.19 4.51 9.88
N GLU A 9 12.01 5.30 9.20
CA GLU A 9 12.17 6.74 9.49
C GLU A 9 10.86 7.50 9.31
N THR A 10 10.10 7.18 8.25
CA THR A 10 8.79 7.80 7.98
C THR A 10 7.80 7.50 9.10
N ILE A 11 7.76 6.25 9.59
CA ILE A 11 6.96 5.85 10.74
C ILE A 11 7.44 6.58 12.01
N ALA A 12 8.74 6.63 12.25
CA ALA A 12 9.33 7.29 13.42
C ALA A 12 9.08 8.81 13.44
N ALA A 13 8.97 9.43 12.26
CA ALA A 13 8.57 10.82 12.08
C ALA A 13 7.08 11.08 12.37
N GLY A 14 6.29 10.03 12.63
CA GLY A 14 4.90 10.13 13.07
C GLY A 14 3.86 9.69 12.05
N ALA A 15 4.26 9.12 10.91
CA ALA A 15 3.29 8.51 9.99
C ALA A 15 2.69 7.23 10.58
N ASP A 16 1.36 7.12 10.57
CA ASP A 16 0.66 5.92 11.03
C ASP A 16 0.61 4.82 9.95
N VAL A 17 0.52 5.22 8.68
CA VAL A 17 0.44 4.33 7.51
C VAL A 17 1.19 4.98 6.34
N VAL A 18 1.94 4.19 5.58
CA VAL A 18 2.68 4.63 4.39
C VAL A 18 2.08 3.96 3.15
N THR A 19 1.48 4.76 2.28
CA THR A 19 1.02 4.35 0.95
C THR A 19 2.08 4.64 -0.10
N THR A 20 2.20 3.78 -1.10
CA THR A 20 3.15 3.96 -2.22
C THR A 20 2.42 4.19 -3.56
N GLY A 21 3.12 4.04 -4.69
CA GLY A 21 2.54 4.14 -6.03
C GLY A 21 3.25 3.23 -7.04
N ASN A 22 3.31 3.65 -8.29
CA ASN A 22 3.93 2.93 -9.41
C ASN A 22 5.42 2.59 -9.18
N HIS A 23 6.13 3.42 -8.39
CA HIS A 23 7.54 3.24 -8.05
C HIS A 23 7.81 2.35 -6.82
N VAL A 24 6.80 1.65 -6.29
CA VAL A 24 6.91 0.84 -5.07
C VAL A 24 8.07 -0.17 -5.13
N TRP A 25 8.34 -0.77 -6.29
CA TRP A 25 9.31 -1.85 -6.44
C TRP A 25 10.68 -1.43 -6.97
N ASP A 26 10.95 -0.12 -7.16
CA ASP A 26 12.27 0.30 -7.67
C ASP A 26 13.41 -0.05 -6.71
N GLN A 27 13.09 -0.23 -5.43
CA GLN A 27 14.02 -0.73 -4.42
C GLN A 27 13.68 -2.19 -4.15
N ARG A 28 14.62 -3.10 -4.44
CA ARG A 28 14.40 -4.56 -4.33
C ARG A 28 14.03 -4.99 -2.92
N ASP A 29 14.56 -4.30 -1.91
CA ASP A 29 14.27 -4.54 -0.50
C ASP A 29 12.77 -4.44 -0.17
N ALA A 30 12.02 -3.62 -0.91
CA ALA A 30 10.57 -3.50 -0.75
C ALA A 30 9.85 -4.85 -0.89
N LEU A 31 10.32 -5.74 -1.78
CA LEU A 31 9.74 -7.08 -1.94
C LEU A 31 9.92 -7.95 -0.69
N ALA A 32 11.02 -7.74 0.06
CA ALA A 32 11.35 -8.53 1.24
C ALA A 32 10.59 -8.07 2.49
N PHE A 33 10.43 -6.76 2.70
CA PHE A 33 9.79 -6.25 3.91
C PHE A 33 8.29 -5.97 3.75
N ALA A 34 7.78 -5.70 2.55
CA ALA A 34 6.36 -5.40 2.33
C ALA A 34 5.40 -6.47 2.89
N PRO A 35 5.66 -7.79 2.80
CA PRO A 35 4.80 -8.80 3.43
C PRO A 35 4.76 -8.74 4.97
N ARG A 36 5.83 -8.22 5.59
CA ARG A 36 6.02 -8.19 7.05
C ARG A 36 5.44 -6.92 7.67
N GLU A 37 5.45 -5.81 6.92
CA GLU A 37 5.05 -4.49 7.42
C GLU A 37 3.58 -4.16 7.16
N GLN A 38 2.76 -4.27 8.20
CA GLN A 38 1.31 -4.05 8.09
C GLN A 38 0.90 -2.59 7.77
N ARG A 39 1.80 -1.64 8.02
CA ARG A 39 1.59 -0.19 7.77
C ARG A 39 2.14 0.24 6.41
N PHE A 40 2.67 -0.68 5.62
CA PHE A 40 3.15 -0.44 4.27
C PHE A 40 2.10 -0.92 3.26
N LEU A 41 1.54 0.01 2.48
CA LEU A 41 0.47 -0.28 1.53
C LEU A 41 0.91 -0.01 0.09
N ARG A 42 0.97 -1.06 -0.72
CA ARG A 42 1.15 -0.99 -2.18
C ARG A 42 -0.21 -0.85 -2.87
N PRO A 43 -0.29 -0.41 -4.14
CA PRO A 43 -1.58 -0.35 -4.82
C PRO A 43 -2.25 -1.73 -4.87
N SER A 44 -3.49 -1.82 -4.40
CA SER A 44 -4.28 -3.06 -4.26
C SER A 44 -4.52 -3.77 -5.58
N ASN A 45 -4.59 -3.01 -6.68
CA ASN A 45 -4.81 -3.52 -8.04
C ASN A 45 -3.54 -4.03 -8.75
N PHE A 46 -2.44 -4.26 -8.03
CA PHE A 46 -1.40 -5.17 -8.50
C PHE A 46 -1.90 -6.62 -8.56
N PRO A 47 -1.43 -7.43 -9.54
CA PRO A 47 -1.88 -8.81 -9.72
C PRO A 47 -1.84 -9.64 -8.44
N LYS A 48 -2.79 -10.58 -8.31
CA LYS A 48 -2.86 -11.50 -7.17
C LYS A 48 -1.53 -12.22 -6.94
N GLY A 49 -1.09 -12.29 -5.68
CA GLY A 49 0.20 -12.86 -5.30
C GLY A 49 1.33 -11.82 -5.21
N THR A 50 1.10 -10.57 -5.63
CA THR A 50 2.06 -9.48 -5.42
C THR A 50 2.28 -9.25 -3.90
N PRO A 51 3.54 -9.27 -3.42
CA PRO A 51 3.90 -9.05 -2.02
C PRO A 51 3.28 -7.80 -1.39
N GLY A 52 3.07 -7.84 -0.08
CA GLY A 52 2.50 -6.72 0.69
C GLY A 52 0.97 -6.61 0.59
N ARG A 53 0.44 -5.53 1.16
CA ARG A 53 -1.01 -5.32 1.33
C ARG A 53 -1.50 -4.14 0.48
N GLY A 54 -2.75 -4.24 0.02
CA GLY A 54 -3.46 -3.16 -0.69
C GLY A 54 -4.17 -2.19 0.25
N SER A 55 -4.55 -2.67 1.44
CA SER A 55 -5.34 -1.94 2.42
C SER A 55 -5.08 -2.44 3.84
N GLY A 56 -5.60 -1.70 4.83
CA GLY A 56 -5.67 -2.10 6.22
C GLY A 56 -6.63 -1.23 7.03
N VAL A 57 -7.15 -1.76 8.13
CA VAL A 57 -7.91 -1.00 9.12
C VAL A 57 -7.00 -0.65 10.29
N TYR A 58 -6.90 0.63 10.60
CA TYR A 58 -6.03 1.18 11.63
C TYR A 58 -6.85 1.90 12.69
N ILE A 59 -6.32 1.97 13.91
CA ILE A 59 -6.98 2.69 15.02
C ILE A 59 -6.33 4.05 15.15
N ALA A 60 -7.10 5.11 14.91
CA ALA A 60 -6.66 6.47 15.10
C ALA A 60 -6.51 6.81 16.59
N LYS A 61 -5.80 7.89 16.91
CA LYS A 61 -5.54 8.34 18.30
C LYS A 61 -6.81 8.56 19.13
N ASN A 62 -7.93 8.86 18.47
CA ASN A 62 -9.24 9.04 19.10
C ASN A 62 -10.07 7.75 19.21
N GLY A 63 -9.48 6.59 18.89
CA GLY A 63 -10.15 5.28 18.90
C GLY A 63 -10.97 4.95 17.66
N ALA A 64 -11.07 5.86 16.67
CA ALA A 64 -11.80 5.58 15.45
C ALA A 64 -11.09 4.51 14.61
N ARG A 65 -11.88 3.61 14.01
CA ARG A 65 -11.39 2.65 13.00
C ARG A 65 -11.35 3.35 11.64
N VAL A 66 -10.17 3.35 11.00
CA VAL A 66 -9.94 3.99 9.70
C VAL A 66 -9.46 2.94 8.71
N LEU A 67 -10.26 2.70 7.66
CA LEU A 67 -9.81 1.93 6.51
C LEU A 67 -8.91 2.83 5.64
N VAL A 68 -7.70 2.38 5.36
CA VAL A 68 -6.82 2.98 4.36
C VAL A 68 -6.63 1.97 3.25
N ALA A 69 -6.96 2.35 2.02
CA ALA A 69 -6.76 1.56 0.82
C ALA A 69 -5.95 2.36 -0.20
N ASN A 70 -5.01 1.68 -0.86
CA ASN A 70 -4.19 2.26 -1.93
C ASN A 70 -4.64 1.67 -3.27
N ILE A 71 -4.99 2.49 -4.25
CA ILE A 71 -5.48 2.07 -5.57
C ILE A 71 -4.83 2.97 -6.62
N MET A 72 -4.32 2.40 -7.70
CA MET A 72 -3.61 3.14 -8.73
C MET A 72 -4.39 3.19 -10.04
N GLY A 73 -4.43 4.36 -10.68
CA GLY A 73 -5.04 4.55 -11.99
C GLY A 73 -4.29 3.81 -13.11
N ARG A 74 -4.90 3.74 -14.29
CA ARG A 74 -4.34 3.03 -15.46
C ARG A 74 -4.02 3.94 -16.65
N VAL A 75 -4.71 5.07 -16.79
CA VAL A 75 -4.52 5.97 -17.94
C VAL A 75 -3.13 6.61 -17.85
N PHE A 76 -2.29 6.37 -18.86
CA PHE A 76 -0.89 6.82 -18.90
C PHE A 76 -0.02 6.30 -17.74
N MET A 77 -0.37 5.16 -17.14
CA MET A 77 0.38 4.55 -16.05
C MET A 77 0.94 3.18 -16.43
N HIS A 78 2.12 2.87 -15.90
CA HIS A 78 2.75 1.56 -15.98
C HIS A 78 3.05 1.01 -14.57
N PRO A 79 3.09 -0.31 -14.38
CA PRO A 79 2.67 -1.36 -15.33
C PRO A 79 1.15 -1.38 -15.53
N GLU A 80 0.67 -2.17 -16.49
CA GLU A 80 -0.77 -2.42 -16.64
C GLU A 80 -1.27 -3.17 -15.40
N LEU A 81 -2.29 -2.61 -14.74
CA LEU A 81 -2.85 -3.10 -13.49
C LEU A 81 -4.30 -3.57 -13.67
N ASP A 82 -4.79 -4.31 -12.69
CA ASP A 82 -6.20 -4.70 -12.61
C ASP A 82 -7.10 -3.46 -12.52
N ASP A 83 -8.39 -3.63 -12.84
CA ASP A 83 -9.38 -2.55 -12.83
C ASP A 83 -9.44 -1.85 -11.45
N PRO A 84 -9.09 -0.55 -11.35
CA PRO A 84 -9.10 0.17 -10.09
C PRO A 84 -10.50 0.31 -9.48
N PHE A 85 -11.57 0.32 -10.30
CA PHE A 85 -12.94 0.41 -9.79
C PHE A 85 -13.32 -0.89 -9.08
N GLN A 86 -13.08 -2.03 -9.71
CA GLN A 86 -13.29 -3.33 -9.06
C GLN A 86 -12.39 -3.52 -7.84
N ALA A 87 -11.16 -2.99 -7.86
CA ALA A 87 -10.30 -3.01 -6.67
C ALA A 87 -10.93 -2.21 -5.53
N GLY A 88 -11.43 -0.99 -5.79
CA GLY A 88 -12.13 -0.18 -4.79
C GLY A 88 -13.33 -0.89 -4.19
N GLU A 89 -14.18 -1.49 -5.01
CA GLU A 89 -15.33 -2.27 -4.54
C GLU A 89 -14.92 -3.45 -3.64
N ARG A 90 -13.85 -4.18 -4.01
CA ARG A 90 -13.33 -5.28 -3.19
C ARG A 90 -12.81 -4.81 -1.84
N GLU A 91 -12.09 -3.68 -1.80
CA GLU A 91 -11.55 -3.14 -0.54
C GLU A 91 -12.63 -2.61 0.39
N LEU A 92 -13.74 -2.08 -0.16
CA LEU A 92 -14.88 -1.61 0.63
C LEU A 92 -15.77 -2.74 1.17
N ALA A 93 -15.80 -3.89 0.49
CA ALA A 93 -16.64 -5.02 0.85
C ALA A 93 -15.98 -6.01 1.84
N ALA A 94 -14.70 -5.83 2.17
CA ALA A 94 -13.89 -6.71 3.03
C ALA A 94 -14.00 -6.37 4.53
#